data_AF-A0A832RTL5-F1
#
_entry.id   AF-A0A832RTL5-F1
#
_cell.length_a   1.000
_cell.length_b   1.000
_cell.length_c   1.000
_cell.angle_alpha   90.00
_cell.angle_beta   90.00
_cell.angle_gamma   90.00
#
_symmetry.space_group_name_H-M   'P 1'
#
loop_
_entity.id
_entity.type
_entity.pdbx_description
1 polymer ?
#
loop_
_entity_poly.entity_id
_entity_poly.type
_entity_poly.pdbx_seq_one_letter_code
_entity_poly.pdbx_strand_id
1 'polypeptide(L)'
;MEQERVILNELESELLKNSIEALNQKNQTNQILAKLHADKREAEQEKEILSELNILLSINQDRIEQIKKDHETSHTANIRTINELENQKEFLVQLNQSFKDVIEKLKASNDSLQENLTNSEKKYEKLHSESIEQGKIIKEQAVHLNKKQSAIISLAAVGICAIALTSFLFLTAMVGQQYKVEKIGTMQTGYVIQNLKGDTIDTWLSWRLVSGTPLHIGITNAQKYPDKIPLIKEVIESEQAIQIDDSLLQKGPKGSTSTYYLGWQGALKNSASTKTLLYIPTDLTIIDSPHGEGEITITLTDDKSGDGYSGFTKSIADDSQNQILKSTITIYSANTLQDEQFKAILRHEIGHALGLGHSSAQEELMAPNIVTAYPYISDCDIKTLVNLYDGSKNSQVTCDK
;
A
#
# COMPACT_ATOMS: atom_id res chain seq x y z
N MET A 1 94.36 -74.51 27.75
CA MET A 1 94.18 -74.12 26.33
C MET A 1 92.88 -74.69 25.72
N GLU A 2 92.72 -75.98 25.45
CA GLU A 2 91.47 -76.48 24.80
C GLU A 2 90.22 -76.36 25.70
N GLN A 3 90.32 -76.73 26.99
CA GLN A 3 89.23 -76.59 27.97
C GLN A 3 88.81 -75.13 28.22
N GLU A 4 89.77 -74.20 28.27
CA GLU A 4 89.47 -72.77 28.46
C GLU A 4 88.74 -72.18 27.24
N ARG A 5 89.03 -72.67 26.02
CA ARG A 5 88.37 -72.23 24.80
C ARG A 5 86.93 -72.71 24.70
N VAL A 6 86.65 -73.92 25.20
CA VAL A 6 85.28 -74.45 25.31
C VAL A 6 84.46 -73.63 26.31
N ILE A 7 85.03 -73.35 27.49
CA ILE A 7 84.38 -72.52 28.51
C ILE A 7 84.10 -71.10 27.98
N LEU A 8 85.05 -70.50 27.26
CA LEU A 8 84.87 -69.18 26.67
C LEU A 8 83.75 -69.15 25.63
N ASN A 9 83.69 -70.15 24.74
CA ASN A 9 82.63 -70.26 23.74
C ASN A 9 81.24 -70.50 24.36
N GLU A 10 81.16 -71.29 25.44
CA GLU A 10 79.91 -71.47 26.19
C GLU A 10 79.47 -70.17 26.85
N LEU A 11 80.40 -69.42 27.47
CA LEU A 11 80.12 -68.14 28.09
C LEU A 11 79.66 -67.08 27.08
N GLU A 12 80.29 -67.03 25.90
CA GLU A 12 79.89 -66.14 24.80
C GLU A 12 78.53 -66.52 24.24
N SER A 13 78.24 -67.82 24.11
CA SER A 13 76.94 -68.31 23.66
C SER A 13 75.83 -67.96 24.66
N GLU A 14 76.09 -68.12 25.96
CA GLU A 14 75.15 -67.77 27.03
C GLU A 14 74.93 -66.26 27.12
N LEU A 15 76.00 -65.46 27.00
CA LEU A 15 75.91 -63.99 26.97
C LEU A 15 75.10 -63.51 25.76
N LEU A 16 75.30 -64.12 24.58
CA LEU A 16 74.55 -63.80 23.37
C LEU A 16 73.07 -64.19 23.52
N LYS A 17 72.78 -65.36 24.09
CA LYS A 17 71.41 -65.81 24.36
C LYS A 17 70.69 -64.86 25.32
N ASN A 18 71.33 -64.49 26.42
CA ASN A 18 70.79 -63.54 27.40
C ASN A 18 70.58 -62.15 26.76
N SER A 19 71.48 -61.72 25.88
CA SER A 19 71.36 -60.45 25.15
C SER A 19 70.18 -60.46 24.17
N ILE A 20 69.98 -61.56 23.45
CA ILE A 20 68.83 -61.74 22.54
C ILE A 20 67.52 -61.77 23.33
N GLU A 21 67.48 -62.47 24.46
CA GLU A 21 66.30 -62.51 25.33
C GLU A 21 65.95 -61.12 25.88
N ALA A 22 66.95 -60.37 26.35
CA ALA A 22 66.77 -59.00 26.80
C ALA A 22 66.27 -58.06 25.67
N LEU A 23 66.77 -58.23 24.44
CA LEU A 23 66.31 -57.47 23.28
C LEU A 23 64.85 -57.82 22.93
N ASN A 24 64.48 -59.10 22.98
CA ASN A 24 63.11 -59.53 22.72
C ASN A 24 62.13 -59.00 23.79
N GLN A 25 62.51 -59.05 25.06
CA GLN A 25 61.73 -58.47 26.16
C GLN A 25 61.58 -56.95 26.00
N LYS A 26 62.65 -56.25 25.60
CA LYS A 26 62.59 -54.81 25.30
C LYS A 26 61.66 -54.50 24.13
N ASN A 27 61.70 -55.30 23.07
CA ASN A 27 60.82 -55.14 21.92
C ASN A 27 59.34 -55.36 22.30
N GLN A 28 59.05 -56.41 23.08
CA GLN A 28 57.70 -56.67 23.59
C GLN A 28 57.21 -55.53 24.49
N THR A 29 58.07 -54.99 25.36
CA THR A 29 57.75 -53.84 26.22
C THR A 29 57.42 -52.59 25.38
N ASN A 30 58.20 -52.33 24.32
CA ASN A 30 57.95 -51.20 23.42
C ASN A 30 56.62 -51.35 22.66
N GLN A 31 56.26 -52.57 22.24
CA GLN A 31 54.96 -52.83 21.60
C GLN A 31 53.79 -52.60 22.55
N ILE A 32 53.90 -53.03 23.81
CA ILE A 32 52.88 -52.79 24.85
C ILE A 32 52.74 -51.29 25.12
N LEU A 33 53.85 -50.56 25.24
CA LEU A 33 53.84 -49.12 25.47
C LEU A 33 53.20 -48.36 24.29
N ALA A 34 53.50 -48.75 23.05
CA ALA A 34 52.88 -48.17 21.86
C ALA A 34 51.36 -48.39 21.84
N LYS A 35 50.90 -49.59 22.21
CA LYS A 35 49.46 -49.90 22.32
C LYS A 35 48.80 -49.05 23.41
N LEU A 36 49.41 -48.95 24.59
CA LEU A 36 48.88 -48.14 25.70
C LEU A 36 48.79 -46.64 25.35
N HIS A 37 49.74 -46.11 24.58
CA HIS A 37 49.66 -44.74 24.05
C HIS A 37 48.58 -44.57 22.98
N ALA A 38 48.27 -45.60 22.19
CA ALA A 38 47.15 -45.55 21.24
C ALA A 38 45.81 -45.54 22.00
N ASP A 39 45.61 -46.47 22.93
CA ASP A 39 44.40 -46.57 23.74
C ASP A 39 44.15 -45.29 24.55
N LYS A 40 45.22 -44.67 25.09
CA LYS A 40 45.11 -43.38 25.80
C LYS A 40 44.63 -42.24 24.88
N ARG A 41 45.14 -42.18 23.65
CA ARG A 41 44.72 -41.14 22.67
C ARG A 41 43.26 -41.33 22.25
N GLU A 42 42.84 -42.58 22.06
CA GLU A 42 41.44 -42.90 21.76
C GLU A 42 40.51 -42.47 22.91
N ALA A 43 40.86 -42.77 24.15
CA ALA A 43 40.09 -42.32 25.32
C ALA A 43 40.05 -40.78 25.48
N GLU A 44 41.13 -40.07 25.12
CA GLU A 44 41.15 -38.60 25.11
C GLU A 44 40.23 -38.04 24.01
N GLN A 45 40.22 -38.64 22.82
CA GLN A 45 39.30 -38.27 21.73
C GLN A 45 37.83 -38.54 22.09
N GLU A 46 37.52 -39.69 22.70
CA GLU A 46 36.15 -39.98 23.16
C GLU A 46 35.67 -38.94 24.19
N LYS A 47 36.56 -38.52 25.09
CA LYS A 47 36.24 -37.49 26.10
C LYS A 47 35.96 -36.13 25.45
N GLU A 48 36.70 -35.76 24.42
CA GLU A 48 36.48 -34.54 23.65
C GLU A 48 35.13 -34.57 22.92
N ILE A 49 34.83 -35.68 22.24
CA ILE A 49 33.53 -35.90 21.57
C ILE A 49 32.37 -35.82 22.57
N LEU A 50 32.50 -36.44 23.75
CA LEU A 50 31.49 -36.36 24.81
C LEU A 50 31.30 -34.92 25.32
N SER A 51 32.37 -34.14 25.41
CA SER A 51 32.30 -32.73 25.78
C SER A 51 31.51 -31.91 24.74
N GLU A 52 31.80 -32.10 23.45
CA GLU A 52 31.09 -31.42 22.36
C GLU A 52 29.61 -31.82 22.31
N LEU A 53 29.30 -33.11 22.50
CA LEU A 53 27.92 -33.60 22.56
C LEU A 53 27.12 -32.96 23.70
N ASN A 54 27.74 -32.78 24.88
CA ASN A 54 27.09 -32.10 26.01
C ASN A 54 26.82 -30.62 25.72
N ILE A 55 27.73 -29.93 25.04
CA ILE A 55 27.53 -28.53 24.61
C ILE A 55 26.36 -28.46 23.63
N LEU A 56 26.32 -29.34 22.63
CA LEU A 56 25.22 -29.39 21.66
C LEU A 56 23.88 -29.73 22.32
N LEU A 57 23.87 -30.61 23.31
CA LEU A 57 22.67 -30.93 24.07
C LEU A 57 22.13 -29.71 24.83
N SER A 58 23.00 -28.95 25.49
CA SER A 58 22.62 -27.70 26.18
C SER A 58 22.04 -26.68 25.20
N ILE A 59 22.69 -26.46 24.05
CA ILE A 59 22.20 -25.53 23.02
C ILE A 59 20.81 -25.94 22.53
N ASN A 60 20.58 -27.23 22.29
CA ASN A 60 19.28 -27.71 21.84
C ASN A 60 18.20 -27.58 22.91
N GLN A 61 18.53 -27.77 24.19
CA GLN A 61 17.60 -27.54 25.30
C GLN A 61 17.18 -26.07 25.38
N ASP A 62 18.13 -25.13 25.27
CA ASP A 62 17.83 -23.69 25.27
C ASP A 62 16.94 -23.30 24.08
N ARG A 63 17.20 -23.85 22.90
CA ARG A 63 16.36 -23.62 21.71
C ARG A 63 14.94 -24.14 21.88
N ILE A 64 14.76 -25.32 22.48
CA ILE A 64 13.43 -25.88 22.75
C ILE A 64 12.65 -24.97 23.70
N GLU A 65 13.31 -24.45 24.74
CA GLU A 65 12.65 -23.58 25.72
C GLU A 65 12.27 -22.22 25.12
N GLN A 66 13.12 -21.67 24.25
CA GLN A 66 12.80 -20.47 23.49
C GLN A 66 11.59 -20.68 22.57
N ILE A 67 11.55 -21.81 21.83
CA ILE A 67 10.41 -22.14 20.95
C ILE A 67 9.10 -22.26 21.75
N LYS A 68 9.13 -22.85 22.95
CA LYS A 68 7.92 -22.90 23.81
C LYS A 68 7.46 -21.50 24.22
N LYS A 69 8.38 -20.64 24.66
CA LYS A 69 8.07 -19.26 25.05
C LYS A 69 7.49 -18.45 23.89
N ASP A 70 8.05 -18.62 22.69
CA ASP A 70 7.55 -17.96 21.48
C ASP A 70 6.14 -18.47 21.12
N HIS A 71 5.90 -19.77 21.26
CA HIS A 71 4.59 -20.38 21.05
C HIS A 71 3.54 -19.89 22.06
N GLU A 72 3.88 -19.79 23.36
CA GLU A 72 2.98 -19.25 24.39
C GLU A 72 2.63 -17.77 24.14
N THR A 73 3.62 -17.00 23.71
CA THR A 73 3.44 -15.58 23.34
C THR A 73 2.51 -15.44 22.14
N SER A 74 2.74 -16.25 21.10
CA SER A 74 1.89 -16.30 19.90
C SER A 74 0.46 -16.75 20.23
N HIS A 75 0.29 -17.76 21.09
CA HIS A 75 -1.03 -18.23 21.52
C HIS A 75 -1.81 -17.13 22.27
N THR A 76 -1.13 -16.40 23.17
CA THR A 76 -1.73 -15.28 23.90
C THR A 76 -2.12 -14.13 22.97
N ALA A 77 -1.28 -13.82 21.98
CA ALA A 77 -1.59 -12.81 20.96
C ALA A 77 -2.81 -13.22 20.13
N ASN A 78 -2.90 -14.49 19.72
CA ASN A 78 -4.04 -15.02 18.97
C ASN A 78 -5.35 -14.95 19.78
N ILE A 79 -5.32 -15.28 21.07
CA ILE A 79 -6.50 -15.12 21.96
C ILE A 79 -6.95 -13.66 22.01
N ARG A 80 -6.02 -12.72 22.12
CA ARG A 80 -6.34 -11.29 22.12
C ARG A 80 -6.99 -10.86 20.81
N THR A 81 -6.47 -11.31 19.67
CA THR A 81 -7.07 -11.03 18.35
C THR A 81 -8.48 -11.61 18.22
N ILE A 82 -8.71 -12.82 18.73
CA ILE A 82 -10.06 -13.43 18.72
C ILE A 82 -11.05 -12.58 19.52
N ASN A 83 -10.68 -12.15 20.73
CA ASN A 83 -11.54 -11.31 21.56
C ASN A 83 -11.84 -9.96 20.88
N GLU A 84 -10.87 -9.37 20.18
CA GLU A 84 -11.08 -8.13 19.43
C GLU A 84 -12.06 -8.34 18.25
N LEU A 85 -11.94 -9.46 17.52
CA LEU A 85 -12.87 -9.80 16.46
C LEU A 85 -14.29 -10.07 16.98
N GLU A 86 -14.43 -10.65 18.17
CA GLU A 86 -15.72 -10.83 18.83
C GLU A 86 -16.37 -9.47 19.20
N ASN A 87 -15.58 -8.53 19.73
CA ASN A 87 -16.05 -7.17 20.02
C ASN A 87 -16.48 -6.43 18.73
N GLN A 88 -15.69 -6.55 17.65
CA GLN A 88 -16.04 -5.96 16.35
C GLN A 88 -17.32 -6.55 15.77
N LYS A 89 -17.52 -7.87 15.91
CA LYS A 89 -18.75 -8.54 15.50
C LYS A 89 -19.96 -8.01 16.27
N GLU A 90 -19.84 -7.82 17.58
CA GLU A 90 -20.93 -7.26 18.40
C GLU A 90 -21.27 -5.83 17.97
N PHE A 91 -20.26 -5.00 17.72
CA PHE A 91 -20.45 -3.64 17.19
C PHE A 91 -21.18 -3.64 15.84
N LEU A 92 -20.80 -4.52 14.89
CA LEU A 92 -21.46 -4.62 13.59
C LEU A 92 -22.93 -5.06 13.72
N VAL A 93 -23.26 -5.92 14.68
CA VAL A 93 -24.64 -6.31 14.97
C VAL A 93 -25.44 -5.10 15.46
N GLN A 94 -24.89 -4.30 16.38
CA GLN A 94 -25.53 -3.07 16.86
C GLN A 94 -25.73 -2.04 15.73
N LEU A 95 -24.72 -1.87 14.87
CA LEU A 95 -24.78 -0.97 13.72
C LEU A 95 -25.88 -1.40 12.73
N ASN A 96 -25.96 -2.70 12.43
CA ASN A 96 -27.00 -3.24 11.55
C ASN A 96 -28.41 -3.00 12.13
N GLN A 97 -28.58 -3.12 13.46
CA GLN A 97 -29.85 -2.81 14.11
C GLN A 97 -30.20 -1.32 14.00
N SER A 98 -29.23 -0.43 14.22
CA SER A 98 -29.41 1.01 14.05
C SER A 98 -29.84 1.38 12.61
N PHE A 99 -29.24 0.73 11.60
CA PHE A 99 -29.63 0.93 10.21
C PHE A 99 -31.06 0.48 9.92
N LYS A 100 -31.51 -0.66 10.48
CA LYS A 100 -32.90 -1.09 10.35
C LYS A 100 -33.87 -0.05 10.90
N ASP A 101 -33.59 0.49 12.09
CA ASP A 101 -34.42 1.52 12.71
C ASP A 101 -34.48 2.80 11.86
N VAL A 102 -33.35 3.20 11.24
CA VAL A 102 -33.30 4.34 10.31
C VAL A 102 -34.12 4.07 9.04
N ILE A 103 -34.03 2.87 8.47
CA ILE A 103 -34.80 2.47 7.29
C ILE A 103 -36.30 2.51 7.60
N GLU A 104 -36.73 2.03 8.76
CA GLU A 104 -38.14 2.09 9.17
C GLU A 104 -38.63 3.53 9.33
N LYS A 105 -37.83 4.42 9.94
CA LYS A 105 -38.16 5.85 10.05
C LYS A 105 -38.25 6.53 8.68
N LEU A 106 -37.35 6.20 7.76
CA LEU A 106 -37.36 6.74 6.40
C LEU A 106 -38.58 6.26 5.62
N LYS A 107 -38.98 4.99 5.75
CA LYS A 107 -40.21 4.48 5.15
C LYS A 107 -41.44 5.21 5.67
N ALA A 108 -41.58 5.35 7.00
CA ALA A 108 -42.69 6.09 7.59
C ALA A 108 -42.75 7.57 7.13
N SER A 109 -41.58 8.22 7.05
CA SER A 109 -41.49 9.59 6.52
C SER A 109 -41.90 9.67 5.05
N ASN A 110 -41.44 8.73 4.22
CA ASN A 110 -41.79 8.66 2.80
C ASN A 110 -43.29 8.44 2.59
N ASP A 111 -43.91 7.55 3.37
CA ASP A 111 -45.35 7.30 3.32
C ASP A 111 -46.14 8.58 3.66
N SER A 112 -45.70 9.34 4.68
CA SER A 112 -46.31 10.63 5.04
C SER A 112 -46.15 11.70 3.96
N LEU A 113 -45.00 11.73 3.27
CA LEU A 113 -44.76 12.65 2.17
C LEU A 113 -45.63 12.31 0.96
N GLN A 114 -45.81 11.03 0.68
CA GLN A 114 -46.65 10.56 -0.42
C GLN A 114 -48.12 10.88 -0.17
N GLU A 115 -48.60 10.74 1.08
CA GLU A 115 -49.93 11.19 1.49
C GLU A 115 -50.09 12.71 1.32
N ASN A 116 -49.12 13.49 1.77
CA ASN A 116 -49.12 14.94 1.60
C ASN A 116 -49.11 15.37 0.13
N LEU A 117 -48.33 14.69 -0.72
CA LEU A 117 -48.27 14.93 -2.16
C LEU A 117 -49.65 14.69 -2.79
N THR A 118 -50.27 13.55 -2.50
CA THR A 118 -51.60 13.19 -3.00
C THR A 118 -52.67 14.21 -2.57
N ASN A 119 -52.59 14.68 -1.33
CA ASN A 119 -53.48 15.74 -0.83
C ASN A 119 -53.24 17.08 -1.53
N SER A 120 -51.98 17.42 -1.82
CA SER A 120 -51.62 18.62 -2.57
C SER A 120 -52.08 18.56 -4.03
N GLU A 121 -51.98 17.41 -4.68
CA GLU A 121 -52.46 17.18 -6.05
C GLU A 121 -53.97 17.38 -6.13
N LYS A 122 -54.74 16.77 -5.22
CA LYS A 122 -56.20 17.00 -5.12
C LYS A 122 -56.54 18.48 -4.93
N LYS A 123 -55.77 19.19 -4.10
CA LYS A 123 -55.95 20.63 -3.90
C LYS A 123 -55.63 21.42 -5.17
N TYR A 124 -54.60 21.01 -5.89
CA TYR A 124 -54.20 21.63 -7.15
C TYR A 124 -55.23 21.38 -8.25
N GLU A 125 -55.77 20.17 -8.38
CA GLU A 125 -56.86 19.86 -9.31
C GLU A 125 -58.10 20.68 -9.02
N LYS A 126 -58.46 20.83 -7.73
CA LYS A 126 -59.57 21.69 -7.32
C LYS A 126 -59.35 23.15 -7.74
N LEU A 127 -58.18 23.72 -7.40
CA LEU A 127 -57.81 25.07 -7.81
C LEU A 127 -57.74 25.23 -9.34
N HIS A 128 -57.26 24.21 -10.05
CA HIS A 128 -57.16 24.23 -11.50
C HIS A 128 -58.56 24.22 -12.14
N SER A 129 -59.49 23.40 -11.61
CA SER A 129 -60.89 23.39 -12.05
C SER A 129 -61.58 24.74 -11.81
N GLU A 130 -61.36 25.36 -10.64
CA GLU A 130 -61.86 26.72 -10.32
C GLU A 130 -61.21 27.77 -11.24
N SER A 131 -59.93 27.63 -11.59
CA SER A 131 -59.22 28.53 -12.50
C SER A 131 -59.63 28.37 -13.97
N ILE A 132 -60.04 27.18 -14.40
CA ILE A 132 -60.59 26.95 -15.75
C ILE A 132 -61.97 27.58 -15.87
N GLU A 133 -62.76 27.56 -14.79
CA GLU A 133 -64.05 28.24 -14.70
C GLU A 133 -63.88 29.76 -14.73
N GLN A 134 -62.92 30.30 -13.95
CA GLN A 134 -62.53 31.72 -14.06
C GLN A 134 -61.89 32.06 -15.42
N GLY A 135 -61.15 31.14 -16.01
CA GLY A 135 -60.52 31.28 -17.33
C GLY A 135 -61.53 31.32 -18.47
N LYS A 136 -62.70 30.69 -18.33
CA LYS A 136 -63.84 30.87 -19.25
C LYS A 136 -64.43 32.28 -19.14
N ILE A 137 -64.58 32.81 -17.92
CA ILE A 137 -65.02 34.20 -17.67
C ILE A 137 -63.99 35.20 -18.22
N ILE A 138 -62.69 34.92 -18.09
CA ILE A 138 -61.61 35.75 -18.64
C ILE A 138 -61.50 35.59 -20.17
N LYS A 139 -61.80 34.42 -20.76
CA LYS A 139 -61.82 34.24 -22.23
C LYS A 139 -62.95 35.01 -22.90
N GLU A 140 -64.10 35.16 -22.23
CA GLU A 140 -65.16 36.09 -22.66
C GLU A 140 -64.72 37.56 -22.57
N GLN A 141 -63.79 37.91 -21.66
CA GLN A 141 -63.17 39.24 -21.56
C GLN A 141 -61.92 39.44 -22.45
N ALA A 142 -61.22 38.36 -22.85
CA ALA A 142 -59.93 38.39 -23.54
C ALA A 142 -60.03 38.54 -25.07
N VAL A 143 -61.26 38.63 -25.63
CA VAL A 143 -61.50 39.08 -27.02
C VAL A 143 -61.03 40.53 -27.25
N HIS A 144 -60.58 41.23 -26.19
CA HIS A 144 -60.01 42.58 -26.24
C HIS A 144 -58.52 42.70 -25.89
N LEU A 145 -57.69 41.65 -26.02
CA LEU A 145 -56.24 41.82 -25.80
C LEU A 145 -55.52 42.31 -27.07
N ASN A 146 -54.96 43.52 -26.96
CA ASN A 146 -54.36 44.30 -28.04
C ASN A 146 -52.90 43.87 -28.30
N LYS A 147 -52.40 44.00 -29.54
CA LYS A 147 -51.08 43.51 -30.03
C LYS A 147 -49.87 43.81 -29.12
N LYS A 148 -49.94 44.83 -28.27
CA LYS A 148 -48.88 45.24 -27.33
C LYS A 148 -48.57 44.21 -26.23
N GLN A 149 -49.51 43.37 -25.80
CA GLN A 149 -49.29 42.47 -24.67
C GLN A 149 -48.57 41.16 -25.05
N SER A 150 -48.72 40.68 -26.29
CA SER A 150 -47.97 39.50 -26.76
C SER A 150 -46.46 39.77 -26.89
N ALA A 151 -46.08 41.00 -27.22
CA ALA A 151 -44.68 41.42 -27.32
C ALA A 151 -43.96 41.35 -25.95
N ILE A 152 -44.67 41.62 -24.86
CA ILE A 152 -44.12 41.63 -23.49
C ILE A 152 -43.78 40.19 -23.04
N ILE A 153 -44.64 39.22 -23.35
CA ILE A 153 -44.43 37.81 -22.99
C ILE A 153 -43.24 37.21 -23.75
N SER A 154 -43.12 37.50 -25.05
CA SER A 154 -41.96 37.06 -25.84
C SER A 154 -40.65 37.68 -25.34
N LEU A 155 -40.67 38.95 -24.92
CA LEU A 155 -39.49 39.63 -24.37
C LEU A 155 -39.05 39.00 -23.02
N ALA A 156 -40.01 38.62 -22.17
CA ALA A 156 -39.73 37.95 -20.91
C ALA A 156 -39.12 36.55 -21.12
N ALA A 157 -39.62 35.78 -22.09
CA ALA A 157 -39.07 34.46 -22.42
C ALA A 157 -37.62 34.54 -22.93
N VAL A 158 -37.31 35.51 -23.80
CA VAL A 158 -35.93 35.76 -24.27
C VAL A 158 -35.01 36.17 -23.11
N GLY A 159 -35.51 37.00 -22.18
CA GLY A 159 -34.78 37.37 -20.97
C GLY A 159 -34.42 36.17 -20.09
N ILE A 160 -35.36 35.26 -19.86
CA ILE A 160 -35.13 34.03 -19.08
C ILE A 160 -34.10 33.12 -19.77
N CYS A 161 -34.22 32.92 -21.09
CA CYS A 161 -33.25 32.13 -21.85
C CYS A 161 -31.84 32.73 -21.80
N ALA A 162 -31.70 34.05 -21.91
CA ALA A 162 -30.41 34.74 -21.83
C ALA A 162 -29.76 34.61 -20.43
N ILE A 163 -30.56 34.69 -19.36
CA ILE A 163 -30.09 34.47 -17.99
C ILE A 163 -29.68 33.01 -17.78
N ALA A 164 -30.49 32.06 -18.24
CA ALA A 164 -30.17 30.63 -18.14
C ALA A 164 -28.89 30.27 -18.91
N LEU A 165 -28.70 30.82 -20.13
CA LEU A 165 -27.47 30.61 -20.90
C LEU A 165 -26.25 31.19 -20.20
N THR A 166 -26.35 32.40 -19.65
CA THR A 166 -25.21 33.03 -18.96
C THR A 166 -24.87 32.33 -17.66
N SER A 167 -25.86 31.88 -16.88
CA SER A 167 -25.64 31.05 -15.68
C SER A 167 -25.03 29.69 -16.02
N PHE A 168 -25.49 29.03 -17.09
CA PHE A 168 -24.93 27.75 -17.54
C PHE A 168 -23.46 27.91 -17.99
N LEU A 169 -23.16 28.92 -18.80
CA LEU A 169 -21.79 29.22 -19.21
C LEU A 169 -20.90 29.56 -18.01
N PHE A 170 -21.42 30.29 -17.02
CA PHE A 170 -20.69 30.61 -15.79
C PHE A 170 -20.39 29.37 -14.94
N LEU A 171 -21.36 28.44 -14.81
CA LEU A 171 -21.17 27.16 -14.12
C LEU A 171 -20.12 26.29 -14.81
N THR A 172 -20.16 26.18 -16.14
CA THR A 172 -19.14 25.41 -16.88
C THR A 172 -17.74 26.02 -16.77
N ALA A 173 -17.62 27.35 -16.71
CA ALA A 173 -16.33 28.03 -16.58
C ALA A 173 -15.66 27.88 -15.19
N MET A 174 -16.40 27.44 -14.18
CA MET A 174 -15.92 27.28 -12.81
C MET A 174 -15.51 25.84 -12.47
N VAL A 175 -15.82 24.86 -13.34
CA VAL A 175 -15.57 23.44 -13.06
C VAL A 175 -14.07 23.19 -12.90
N GLY A 176 -13.66 22.81 -11.69
CA GLY A 176 -12.27 22.46 -11.38
C GLY A 176 -11.50 23.54 -10.63
N GLN A 177 -11.92 24.81 -10.69
CA GLN A 177 -11.20 25.91 -10.03
C GLN A 177 -11.14 25.75 -8.51
N GLN A 178 -12.19 25.20 -7.90
CA GLN A 178 -12.21 24.92 -6.46
C GLN A 178 -11.18 23.87 -6.01
N TYR A 179 -10.64 23.07 -6.94
CA TYR A 179 -9.63 22.05 -6.63
C TYR A 179 -8.21 22.54 -6.89
N LYS A 180 -8.04 23.78 -7.35
CA LYS A 180 -6.73 24.36 -7.59
C LYS A 180 -6.01 24.57 -6.24
N VAL A 181 -4.82 23.98 -6.12
CA VAL A 181 -3.95 24.19 -4.96
C VAL A 181 -3.10 25.43 -5.20
N GLU A 182 -3.33 26.46 -4.40
CA GLU A 182 -2.48 27.66 -4.43
C GLU A 182 -1.15 27.40 -3.71
N LYS A 183 -0.05 27.94 -4.25
CA LYS A 183 1.28 27.94 -3.61
C LYS A 183 1.83 26.55 -3.28
N ILE A 184 1.64 25.57 -4.16
CA ILE A 184 2.20 24.22 -3.98
C ILE A 184 3.74 24.21 -3.92
N GLY A 185 4.39 25.18 -4.57
CA GLY A 185 5.85 25.26 -4.67
C GLY A 185 6.41 24.21 -5.63
N THR A 186 7.70 23.92 -5.53
CA THR A 186 8.35 22.80 -6.24
C THR A 186 8.74 21.77 -5.20
N MET A 187 8.27 20.54 -5.38
CA MET A 187 8.60 19.41 -4.51
C MET A 187 9.32 18.35 -5.33
N GLN A 188 10.60 18.15 -5.03
CA GLN A 188 11.42 17.14 -5.69
C GLN A 188 11.16 15.78 -5.05
N THR A 189 10.94 14.74 -5.87
CA THR A 189 10.70 13.37 -5.41
C THR A 189 11.83 12.45 -5.87
N GLY A 190 12.00 11.33 -5.19
CA GLY A 190 13.00 10.33 -5.54
C GLY A 190 12.41 8.93 -5.53
N TYR A 191 12.85 8.10 -6.47
CA TYR A 191 12.36 6.73 -6.61
C TYR A 191 13.52 5.79 -6.92
N VAL A 192 13.59 4.69 -6.18
CA VAL A 192 14.56 3.62 -6.43
C VAL A 192 13.91 2.25 -6.32
N ILE A 193 14.36 1.36 -7.19
CA ILE A 193 14.00 -0.05 -7.16
C ILE A 193 15.27 -0.85 -6.85
N GLN A 194 15.18 -1.76 -5.89
CA GLN A 194 16.26 -2.67 -5.55
C GLN A 194 15.83 -4.13 -5.71
N ASN A 195 16.72 -4.97 -6.23
CA ASN A 195 16.52 -6.41 -6.19
C ASN A 195 16.79 -6.98 -4.77
N LEU A 196 16.57 -8.29 -4.59
CA LEU A 196 16.83 -8.97 -3.33
C LEU A 196 18.32 -8.99 -2.90
N LYS A 197 19.25 -8.66 -3.79
CA LYS A 197 20.68 -8.53 -3.50
C LYS A 197 21.07 -7.11 -3.07
N GLY A 198 20.14 -6.15 -3.17
CA GLY A 198 20.35 -4.74 -2.86
C GLY A 198 20.87 -3.91 -4.05
N ASP A 199 21.01 -4.50 -5.24
CA ASP A 199 21.41 -3.77 -6.44
C ASP A 199 20.25 -2.90 -6.90
N THR A 200 20.54 -1.64 -7.26
CA THR A 200 19.56 -0.79 -7.94
C THR A 200 19.33 -1.30 -9.36
N ILE A 201 18.06 -1.47 -9.73
CA ILE A 201 17.64 -1.89 -11.06
C ILE A 201 16.70 -0.84 -11.66
N ASP A 202 16.72 -0.73 -12.99
CA ASP A 202 15.81 0.14 -13.74
C ASP A 202 14.91 -0.75 -14.61
N THR A 203 13.72 -1.05 -14.10
CA THR A 203 12.75 -1.96 -14.74
C THR A 203 11.32 -1.56 -14.36
N TRP A 204 10.35 -2.15 -15.06
CA TRP A 204 8.93 -2.05 -14.74
C TRP A 204 8.54 -3.14 -13.75
N LEU A 205 7.74 -2.79 -12.74
CA LEU A 205 7.32 -3.73 -11.70
C LEU A 205 5.83 -3.60 -11.43
N SER A 206 5.20 -4.70 -11.04
CA SER A 206 3.81 -4.72 -10.60
C SER A 206 3.66 -5.61 -9.37
N TRP A 207 2.58 -5.42 -8.62
CA TRP A 207 2.19 -6.36 -7.58
C TRP A 207 1.63 -7.64 -8.20
N ARG A 208 2.02 -8.82 -7.70
CA ARG A 208 1.48 -10.13 -8.13
C ARG A 208 0.56 -10.69 -7.05
N LEU A 209 -0.56 -10.02 -6.84
CA LEU A 209 -1.54 -10.41 -5.82
C LEU A 209 -2.61 -11.34 -6.41
N VAL A 210 -3.20 -12.15 -5.54
CA VAL A 210 -4.41 -12.91 -5.87
C VAL A 210 -5.59 -11.93 -5.92
N SER A 211 -6.54 -12.18 -6.83
CA SER A 211 -7.71 -11.32 -6.96
C SER A 211 -8.51 -11.25 -5.65
N GLY A 212 -8.90 -10.04 -5.26
CA GLY A 212 -9.61 -9.77 -4.01
C GLY A 212 -8.72 -9.69 -2.77
N THR A 213 -7.40 -9.90 -2.89
CA THR A 213 -6.48 -9.68 -1.77
C THR A 213 -6.29 -8.17 -1.53
N PRO A 214 -6.52 -7.67 -0.31
CA PRO A 214 -6.23 -6.29 0.03
C PRO A 214 -4.71 -6.05 0.06
N LEU A 215 -4.31 -4.86 -0.36
CA LEU A 215 -2.94 -4.37 -0.22
C LEU A 215 -2.86 -3.52 1.05
N HIS A 216 -2.11 -3.96 2.05
CA HIS A 216 -2.02 -3.30 3.33
C HIS A 216 -0.96 -2.21 3.29
N ILE A 217 -1.31 -1.06 3.84
CA ILE A 217 -0.46 0.11 3.94
C ILE A 217 -0.22 0.39 5.43
N GLY A 218 0.97 0.10 5.91
CA GLY A 218 1.39 0.41 7.28
C GLY A 218 1.88 1.84 7.40
N ILE A 219 1.52 2.52 8.48
CA ILE A 219 2.07 3.84 8.81
C ILE A 219 3.01 3.68 10.01
N THR A 220 4.31 3.86 9.77
CA THR A 220 5.30 3.85 10.85
C THR A 220 5.31 5.20 11.56
N ASN A 221 5.48 5.17 12.88
CA ASN A 221 5.49 6.36 13.74
C ASN A 221 4.22 7.22 13.65
N ALA A 222 3.06 6.62 13.33
CA ALA A 222 1.77 7.32 13.23
C ALA A 222 1.48 8.22 14.46
N GLN A 223 1.84 7.73 15.64
CA GLN A 223 1.67 8.43 16.92
C GLN A 223 2.44 9.76 17.02
N LYS A 224 3.53 9.94 16.27
CA LYS A 224 4.31 11.19 16.25
C LYS A 224 3.65 12.27 15.37
N TYR A 225 2.78 11.86 14.44
CA TYR A 225 2.17 12.74 13.44
C TYR A 225 0.65 12.52 13.35
N PRO A 226 -0.10 12.64 14.47
CA PRO A 226 -1.52 12.35 14.50
C PRO A 226 -2.32 13.18 13.50
N ASP A 227 -1.93 14.44 13.29
CA ASP A 227 -2.61 15.37 12.37
C ASP A 227 -2.43 14.99 10.89
N LYS A 228 -1.44 14.15 10.56
CA LYS A 228 -1.19 13.69 9.18
C LYS A 228 -1.98 12.43 8.84
N ILE A 229 -2.50 11.70 9.83
CA ILE A 229 -3.26 10.46 9.61
C ILE A 229 -4.53 10.68 8.78
N PRO A 230 -5.36 11.70 9.04
CA PRO A 230 -6.53 11.97 8.19
C PRO A 230 -6.15 12.28 6.74
N LEU A 231 -5.02 12.96 6.51
CA LEU A 231 -4.53 13.27 5.16
C LEU A 231 -4.05 12.02 4.42
N ILE A 232 -3.38 11.11 5.13
CA ILE A 232 -2.98 9.80 4.59
C ILE A 232 -4.22 9.00 4.17
N LYS A 233 -5.25 8.96 5.03
CA LYS A 233 -6.53 8.31 4.73
C LYS A 233 -7.21 8.93 3.51
N GLU A 234 -7.23 10.26 3.39
CA GLU A 234 -7.77 10.94 2.21
C GLU A 234 -7.05 10.52 0.92
N VAL A 235 -5.71 10.47 0.92
CA VAL A 235 -4.91 10.10 -0.26
C VAL A 235 -5.04 8.62 -0.62
N ILE A 236 -5.23 7.75 0.35
CA ILE A 236 -5.29 6.30 0.12
C ILE A 236 -6.73 5.84 -0.12
N GLU A 237 -7.62 6.09 0.84
CA GLU A 237 -8.94 5.46 0.95
C GLU A 237 -10.04 6.24 0.21
N SER A 238 -9.78 7.50 -0.19
CA SER A 238 -10.81 8.29 -0.89
C SER A 238 -11.17 7.69 -2.24
N GLU A 239 -12.46 7.48 -2.44
CA GLU A 239 -13.06 7.04 -3.70
C GLU A 239 -13.56 8.21 -4.56
N GLN A 240 -13.35 9.44 -4.10
CA GLN A 240 -13.91 10.62 -4.74
C GLN A 240 -13.21 10.92 -6.07
N ALA A 241 -14.01 10.91 -7.13
CA ALA A 241 -13.65 11.46 -8.43
C ALA A 241 -14.06 12.94 -8.52
N ILE A 242 -13.24 13.74 -9.20
CA ILE A 242 -13.47 15.15 -9.49
C ILE A 242 -13.33 15.40 -10.98
N GLN A 243 -13.99 16.44 -11.47
CA GLN A 243 -13.88 16.90 -12.87
C GLN A 243 -13.11 18.21 -12.91
N ILE A 244 -12.11 18.28 -13.79
CA ILE A 244 -11.29 19.47 -14.01
C ILE A 244 -11.38 19.85 -15.48
N ASP A 245 -11.68 21.12 -15.78
CA ASP A 245 -11.66 21.63 -17.14
C ASP A 245 -10.23 21.58 -17.72
N ASP A 246 -10.08 20.96 -18.89
CA ASP A 246 -8.80 20.71 -19.53
C ASP A 246 -8.05 22.00 -19.89
N SER A 247 -8.77 23.11 -20.09
CA SER A 247 -8.17 24.42 -20.35
C SER A 247 -7.40 24.94 -19.13
N LEU A 248 -7.73 24.50 -17.92
CA LEU A 248 -7.01 24.84 -16.69
C LEU A 248 -5.66 24.12 -16.60
N LEU A 249 -5.52 23.03 -17.35
CA LEU A 249 -4.35 22.16 -17.40
C LEU A 249 -3.54 22.35 -18.69
N GLN A 250 -4.00 23.22 -19.59
CA GLN A 250 -3.45 23.40 -20.94
C GLN A 250 -3.51 22.12 -21.80
N LYS A 251 -4.47 21.24 -21.53
CA LYS A 251 -4.62 19.91 -22.17
C LYS A 251 -5.81 19.82 -23.14
N GLY A 252 -6.53 20.91 -23.37
CA GLY A 252 -7.72 20.88 -24.21
C GLY A 252 -8.46 22.21 -24.31
N PRO A 253 -9.46 22.30 -25.21
CA PRO A 253 -10.30 23.48 -25.34
C PRO A 253 -11.19 23.66 -24.10
N LYS A 254 -11.53 24.92 -23.79
CA LYS A 254 -12.44 25.24 -22.68
C LYS A 254 -13.77 24.51 -22.83
N GLY A 255 -14.26 23.93 -21.73
CA GLY A 255 -15.49 23.15 -21.69
C GLY A 255 -15.33 21.65 -21.94
N SER A 256 -14.12 21.16 -22.26
CA SER A 256 -13.80 19.73 -22.09
C SER A 256 -13.29 19.50 -20.67
N THR A 257 -13.68 18.37 -20.06
CA THR A 257 -13.26 18.01 -18.71
C THR A 257 -12.57 16.66 -18.69
N SER A 258 -11.63 16.50 -17.77
CA SER A 258 -11.01 15.23 -17.42
C SER A 258 -11.37 14.80 -16.02
N THR A 259 -11.41 13.49 -15.83
CA THR A 259 -11.61 12.89 -14.52
C THR A 259 -10.29 12.80 -13.78
N TYR A 260 -10.33 13.17 -12.51
CA TYR A 260 -9.21 13.05 -11.57
C TYR A 260 -9.71 12.42 -10.28
N TYR A 261 -8.79 11.86 -9.49
CA TYR A 261 -9.13 11.20 -8.23
C TYR A 261 -8.36 11.82 -7.06
N LEU A 262 -9.08 12.03 -5.95
CA LEU A 262 -8.49 12.54 -4.72
C LEU A 262 -7.64 11.49 -3.99
N GLY A 263 -7.98 10.21 -4.16
CA GLY A 263 -7.26 9.10 -3.56
C GLY A 263 -7.13 7.89 -4.47
N TRP A 264 -6.17 7.03 -4.13
CA TRP A 264 -5.81 5.87 -4.94
C TRP A 264 -6.88 4.77 -4.93
N GLN A 265 -7.65 4.59 -3.85
CA GLN A 265 -8.77 3.64 -3.82
C GLN A 265 -9.75 3.89 -4.97
N GLY A 266 -10.17 5.14 -5.17
CA GLY A 266 -11.06 5.52 -6.28
C GLY A 266 -10.44 5.28 -7.66
N ALA A 267 -9.18 5.68 -7.83
CA ALA A 267 -8.45 5.48 -9.08
C ALA A 267 -8.28 4.00 -9.44
N LEU A 268 -7.97 3.16 -8.45
CA LEU A 268 -7.77 1.71 -8.62
C LEU A 268 -9.09 0.98 -8.85
N LYS A 269 -10.18 1.39 -8.19
CA LYS A 269 -11.51 0.85 -8.51
C LYS A 269 -11.93 1.20 -9.94
N ASN A 270 -11.58 2.40 -10.42
CA ASN A 270 -11.86 2.77 -11.80
C ASN A 270 -11.04 1.94 -12.80
N SER A 271 -9.75 1.74 -12.54
CA SER A 271 -8.86 0.96 -13.41
C SER A 271 -9.33 -0.49 -13.59
N ALA A 272 -9.95 -1.07 -12.56
CA ALA A 272 -10.51 -2.42 -12.59
C ALA A 272 -11.70 -2.64 -13.55
N SER A 273 -12.26 -1.56 -14.09
CA SER A 273 -13.23 -1.66 -15.20
C SER A 273 -12.60 -2.24 -16.47
N THR A 274 -11.27 -2.14 -16.60
CA THR A 274 -10.50 -2.75 -17.68
C THR A 274 -9.91 -4.08 -17.23
N LYS A 275 -10.16 -5.15 -17.99
CA LYS A 275 -9.57 -6.46 -17.71
C LYS A 275 -8.10 -6.45 -18.07
N THR A 276 -7.24 -6.81 -17.12
CA THR A 276 -5.79 -6.91 -17.27
C THR A 276 -5.30 -8.35 -17.05
N LEU A 277 -4.09 -8.66 -17.52
CA LEU A 277 -3.42 -9.94 -17.24
C LEU A 277 -3.18 -10.19 -15.74
N LEU A 278 -2.87 -9.14 -14.99
CA LEU A 278 -2.59 -9.18 -13.56
C LEU A 278 -3.67 -8.45 -12.78
N TYR A 279 -3.93 -8.92 -11.56
CA TYR A 279 -4.87 -8.24 -10.68
C TYR A 279 -4.31 -6.89 -10.21
N ILE A 280 -5.04 -5.82 -10.49
CA ILE A 280 -4.77 -4.49 -9.93
C ILE A 280 -5.31 -4.49 -8.49
N PRO A 281 -4.53 -4.08 -7.47
CA PRO A 281 -4.99 -4.02 -6.09
C PRO A 281 -6.07 -2.95 -5.91
N THR A 282 -7.34 -3.33 -6.01
CA THR A 282 -8.47 -2.38 -5.88
C THR A 282 -8.88 -2.12 -4.44
N ASP A 283 -8.31 -2.83 -3.49
CA ASP A 283 -8.64 -2.74 -2.07
C ASP A 283 -7.37 -2.39 -1.28
N LEU A 284 -7.29 -1.13 -0.85
CA LEU A 284 -6.22 -0.60 -0.03
C LEU A 284 -6.71 -0.52 1.41
N THR A 285 -5.95 -1.08 2.35
CA THR A 285 -6.29 -1.04 3.78
C THR A 285 -5.16 -0.42 4.56
N ILE A 286 -5.44 0.64 5.32
CA ILE A 286 -4.47 1.22 6.25
C ILE A 286 -4.46 0.41 7.54
N ILE A 287 -3.26 0.04 7.99
CA ILE A 287 -3.05 -0.62 9.29
C ILE A 287 -2.12 0.24 10.16
N ASP A 288 -2.39 0.27 11.47
CA ASP A 288 -1.41 0.81 12.42
C ASP A 288 -0.23 -0.16 12.50
N SER A 289 0.96 0.38 12.27
CA SER A 289 2.14 -0.42 11.98
C SER A 289 3.36 0.16 12.69
N PRO A 290 3.50 -0.09 14.01
CA PRO A 290 4.63 0.43 14.77
C PRO A 290 5.98 -0.14 14.29
N HIS A 291 5.98 -1.29 13.59
CA HIS A 291 7.19 -1.97 13.15
C HIS A 291 7.30 -2.13 11.62
N GLY A 292 6.45 -1.46 10.84
CA GLY A 292 6.51 -1.51 9.36
C GLY A 292 5.91 -2.78 8.75
N GLU A 293 4.92 -3.38 9.41
CA GLU A 293 3.91 -4.28 8.84
C GLU A 293 3.23 -3.71 7.57
N GLY A 294 2.69 -4.60 6.73
CA GLY A 294 2.01 -4.28 5.45
C GLY A 294 2.91 -4.43 4.23
N GLU A 295 2.35 -4.40 3.02
CA GLU A 295 3.11 -4.50 1.77
C GLU A 295 3.75 -3.15 1.38
N ILE A 296 3.05 -2.05 1.68
CA ILE A 296 3.57 -0.68 1.56
C ILE A 296 3.70 -0.10 2.96
N THR A 297 4.82 0.57 3.26
CA THR A 297 5.01 1.27 4.54
C THR A 297 5.28 2.74 4.31
N ILE A 298 4.55 3.62 5.00
CA ILE A 298 4.76 5.06 5.00
C ILE A 298 5.51 5.44 6.28
N THR A 299 6.61 6.16 6.11
CA THR A 299 7.43 6.69 7.18
C THR A 299 7.43 8.21 7.09
N LEU A 300 7.10 8.86 8.19
CA LEU A 300 7.12 10.31 8.32
C LEU A 300 8.34 10.73 9.14
N THR A 301 9.08 11.73 8.67
CA THR A 301 10.21 12.30 9.41
C THR A 301 10.24 13.82 9.30
N ASP A 302 10.81 14.49 10.32
CA ASP A 302 11.12 15.92 10.29
C ASP A 302 12.48 16.22 9.68
N ASP A 303 13.28 15.17 9.45
CA ASP A 303 14.58 15.31 8.82
C ASP A 303 14.42 15.81 7.38
N LYS A 304 15.47 16.46 6.90
CA LYS A 304 15.60 16.82 5.49
C LYS A 304 16.35 15.72 4.78
N SER A 305 15.94 15.41 3.55
CA SER A 305 16.74 14.56 2.68
C SER A 305 18.08 15.24 2.37
N GLY A 306 19.18 14.49 2.43
CA GLY A 306 20.50 14.97 2.03
C GLY A 306 20.57 15.35 0.54
N ASP A 307 19.72 14.73 -0.27
CA ASP A 307 19.61 14.96 -1.72
C ASP A 307 18.51 15.97 -2.10
N GLY A 308 17.83 16.57 -1.10
CA GLY A 308 16.79 17.58 -1.32
C GLY A 308 15.38 17.05 -1.60
N TYR A 309 15.17 15.74 -1.55
CA TYR A 309 13.84 15.14 -1.73
C TYR A 309 12.84 15.54 -0.65
N SER A 310 11.60 15.81 -1.08
CA SER A 310 10.42 16.01 -0.21
C SER A 310 9.69 14.69 0.05
N GLY A 311 9.72 13.77 -0.92
CA GLY A 311 9.23 12.40 -0.82
C GLY A 311 10.21 11.43 -1.47
N PHE A 312 10.27 10.21 -0.96
CA PHE A 312 11.11 9.16 -1.52
C PHE A 312 10.47 7.79 -1.42
N THR A 313 10.38 7.09 -2.54
CA THR A 313 9.89 5.71 -2.58
C THR A 313 11.04 4.75 -2.88
N LYS A 314 11.14 3.71 -2.06
CA LYS A 314 12.03 2.57 -2.25
C LYS A 314 11.19 1.31 -2.44
N SER A 315 11.34 0.62 -3.55
CA SER A 315 10.71 -0.68 -3.76
C SER A 315 11.74 -1.81 -3.78
N ILE A 316 11.45 -2.90 -3.07
CA ILE A 316 12.19 -4.16 -3.12
C ILE A 316 11.43 -5.10 -4.04
N ALA A 317 12.14 -5.69 -5.00
CA ALA A 317 11.54 -6.49 -6.05
C ALA A 317 12.26 -7.82 -6.30
N ASP A 318 11.49 -8.79 -6.79
CA ASP A 318 12.01 -9.95 -7.50
C ASP A 318 12.14 -9.57 -8.98
N ASP A 319 13.37 -9.37 -9.43
CA ASP A 319 13.70 -8.99 -10.81
C ASP A 319 13.46 -10.12 -11.81
N SER A 320 13.51 -11.39 -11.36
CA SER A 320 13.21 -12.55 -12.20
C SER A 320 11.74 -12.62 -12.58
N GLN A 321 10.86 -12.09 -11.72
CA GLN A 321 9.40 -12.08 -11.93
C GLN A 321 8.84 -10.68 -12.23
N ASN A 322 9.69 -9.64 -12.20
CA ASN A 322 9.28 -8.23 -12.26
C ASN A 322 8.14 -7.94 -11.27
N GLN A 323 8.32 -8.39 -10.03
CA GLN A 323 7.32 -8.32 -8.97
C GLN A 323 7.80 -7.40 -7.85
N ILE A 324 6.92 -6.48 -7.41
CA ILE A 324 7.12 -5.76 -6.15
C ILE A 324 6.84 -6.71 -4.99
N LEU A 325 7.77 -6.74 -4.03
CA LEU A 325 7.66 -7.54 -2.80
C LEU A 325 7.36 -6.64 -1.59
N LYS A 326 7.90 -5.43 -1.58
CA LYS A 326 7.74 -4.43 -0.51
C LYS A 326 8.00 -3.04 -1.08
N SER A 327 7.23 -2.05 -0.64
CA SER A 327 7.57 -0.64 -0.89
C SER A 327 7.61 0.16 0.40
N THR A 328 8.56 1.09 0.49
CA THR A 328 8.70 2.01 1.61
C THR A 328 8.72 3.43 1.09
N ILE A 329 7.80 4.24 1.59
CA ILE A 329 7.66 5.65 1.30
C ILE A 329 8.21 6.44 2.49
N THR A 330 9.08 7.41 2.26
CA THR A 330 9.53 8.37 3.26
C THR A 330 9.05 9.76 2.86
N ILE A 331 8.31 10.44 3.75
CA ILE A 331 7.94 11.85 3.58
C ILE A 331 8.83 12.67 4.52
N TYR A 332 9.62 13.57 3.94
CA TYR A 332 10.58 14.40 4.66
C TYR A 332 9.94 15.71 5.14
N SER A 333 10.52 16.30 6.20
CA SER A 333 10.09 17.58 6.76
C SER A 333 8.57 17.64 7.04
N ALA A 334 7.99 16.53 7.50
CA ALA A 334 6.54 16.29 7.55
C ALA A 334 5.77 17.35 8.35
N ASN A 335 6.32 17.86 9.46
CA ASN A 335 5.69 18.91 10.26
C ASN A 335 5.72 20.31 9.62
N THR A 336 6.57 20.53 8.61
CA THR A 336 6.69 21.84 7.94
C THR A 336 5.88 21.91 6.64
N LEU A 337 5.44 20.76 6.13
CA LEU A 337 4.62 20.68 4.92
C LEU A 337 3.20 21.15 5.21
N GLN A 338 2.70 22.03 4.33
CA GLN A 338 1.27 22.32 4.29
C GLN A 338 0.49 21.07 3.85
N ASP A 339 -0.77 20.98 4.23
CA ASP A 339 -1.55 19.76 4.04
C ASP A 339 -1.69 19.37 2.56
N GLU A 340 -1.89 20.34 1.66
CA GLU A 340 -1.96 20.05 0.22
C GLU A 340 -0.60 19.64 -0.37
N GLN A 341 0.51 20.19 0.15
CA GLN A 341 1.86 19.75 -0.26
C GLN A 341 2.11 18.32 0.19
N PHE A 342 1.79 18.00 1.45
CA PHE A 342 1.87 16.66 2.00
C PHE A 342 1.06 15.67 1.17
N LYS A 343 -0.20 15.99 0.87
CA LYS A 343 -1.08 15.13 0.07
C LYS A 343 -0.57 14.94 -1.35
N ALA A 344 -0.05 15.99 -1.98
CA ALA A 344 0.52 15.92 -3.32
C ALA A 344 1.73 14.98 -3.38
N ILE A 345 2.70 15.15 -2.46
CA ILE A 345 3.87 14.26 -2.36
C ILE A 345 3.40 12.83 -2.12
N LEU A 346 2.52 12.61 -1.14
CA LEU A 346 2.08 11.25 -0.82
C LEU A 346 1.34 10.58 -1.99
N ARG A 347 0.49 11.29 -2.73
CA ARG A 347 -0.18 10.75 -3.92
C ARG A 347 0.84 10.28 -4.96
N HIS A 348 1.88 11.07 -5.20
CA HIS A 348 2.98 10.74 -6.10
C HIS A 348 3.75 9.49 -5.64
N GLU A 349 4.16 9.46 -4.37
CA GLU A 349 4.92 8.33 -3.80
C GLU A 349 4.11 7.02 -3.80
N ILE A 350 2.79 7.09 -3.58
CA ILE A 350 1.92 5.90 -3.71
C ILE A 350 1.88 5.42 -5.16
N GLY A 351 1.90 6.32 -6.14
CA GLY A 351 2.03 5.93 -7.56
C GLY A 351 3.28 5.09 -7.80
N HIS A 352 4.43 5.50 -7.25
CA HIS A 352 5.67 4.71 -7.28
C HIS A 352 5.54 3.37 -6.56
N ALA A 353 4.91 3.34 -5.38
CA ALA A 353 4.69 2.11 -4.62
C ALA A 353 3.73 1.13 -5.33
N LEU A 354 2.89 1.61 -6.24
CA LEU A 354 2.04 0.79 -7.10
C LEU A 354 2.72 0.32 -8.39
N GLY A 355 3.93 0.83 -8.68
CA GLY A 355 4.77 0.44 -9.81
C GLY A 355 4.92 1.48 -10.92
N LEU A 356 4.30 2.67 -10.80
CA LEU A 356 4.46 3.74 -11.79
C LEU A 356 5.85 4.37 -11.70
N GLY A 357 6.45 4.67 -12.84
CA GLY A 357 7.65 5.50 -12.95
C GLY A 357 7.29 6.99 -13.04
N HIS A 358 8.32 7.81 -13.17
CA HIS A 358 8.10 9.24 -13.40
C HIS A 358 7.42 9.52 -14.75
N SER A 359 6.60 10.56 -14.80
CA SER A 359 6.08 11.14 -16.03
C SER A 359 7.13 12.01 -16.72
N SER A 360 7.13 12.02 -18.05
CA SER A 360 7.89 13.01 -18.83
C SER A 360 7.22 14.39 -18.84
N ALA A 361 5.91 14.46 -18.60
CA ALA A 361 5.11 15.68 -18.58
C ALA A 361 5.15 16.34 -17.20
N GLN A 362 5.63 17.59 -17.12
CA GLN A 362 5.88 18.29 -15.85
C GLN A 362 4.60 18.75 -15.15
N GLU A 363 3.50 18.82 -15.89
CA GLU A 363 2.18 19.19 -15.39
C GLU A 363 1.42 18.01 -14.76
N GLU A 364 1.95 16.79 -14.85
CA GLU A 364 1.36 15.59 -14.27
C GLU A 364 1.80 15.36 -12.82
N LEU A 365 0.96 14.64 -12.07
CA LEU A 365 1.25 14.24 -10.70
C LEU A 365 2.57 13.46 -10.61
N MET A 366 2.81 12.52 -11.54
CA MET A 366 3.99 11.65 -11.53
C MET A 366 5.27 12.32 -12.08
N ALA A 367 5.28 13.63 -12.34
CA ALA A 367 6.50 14.35 -12.69
C ALA A 367 7.55 14.28 -11.56
N PRO A 368 8.86 14.17 -11.85
CA PRO A 368 9.92 14.10 -10.84
C PRO A 368 10.01 15.36 -9.95
N ASN A 369 9.46 16.47 -10.43
CA ASN A 369 9.24 17.68 -9.66
C ASN A 369 7.75 18.01 -9.71
N ILE A 370 7.07 17.92 -8.57
CA ILE A 370 5.65 18.25 -8.48
C ILE A 370 5.53 19.77 -8.45
N VAL A 371 5.06 20.33 -9.57
CA VAL A 371 4.80 21.78 -9.74
C VAL A 371 3.36 22.09 -10.16
N THR A 372 2.56 21.06 -10.42
CA THR A 372 1.19 21.19 -10.90
C THR A 372 0.26 21.76 -9.81
N ALA A 373 -0.62 22.67 -10.20
CA ALA A 373 -1.65 23.20 -9.30
C ALA A 373 -2.81 22.21 -9.07
N TYR A 374 -2.81 21.07 -9.77
CA TYR A 374 -3.82 20.03 -9.66
C TYR A 374 -3.14 18.67 -9.39
N PRO A 375 -2.56 18.48 -8.19
CA PRO A 375 -1.78 17.28 -7.83
C PRO A 375 -2.71 16.10 -7.48
N TYR A 376 -3.51 15.67 -8.46
CA TYR A 376 -4.49 14.60 -8.34
C TYR A 376 -4.18 13.51 -9.36
N ILE A 377 -4.68 12.30 -9.11
CA ILE A 377 -4.42 11.14 -9.97
C ILE A 377 -5.23 11.31 -11.25
N SER A 378 -4.56 11.36 -12.39
CA SER A 378 -5.17 11.59 -13.70
C SER A 378 -5.59 10.29 -14.38
N ASP A 379 -6.44 10.40 -15.40
CA ASP A 379 -6.72 9.28 -16.31
C ASP A 379 -5.45 8.77 -17.02
N CYS A 380 -4.41 9.60 -17.19
CA CYS A 380 -3.14 9.18 -17.77
C CYS A 380 -2.36 8.24 -16.85
N ASP A 381 -2.30 8.57 -15.55
CA ASP A 381 -1.68 7.73 -14.54
C ASP A 381 -2.39 6.37 -14.48
N ILE A 382 -3.73 6.38 -14.51
CA ILE A 382 -4.57 5.18 -14.52
C ILE A 382 -4.32 4.33 -15.76
N LYS A 383 -4.29 4.93 -16.97
CA LYS A 383 -3.99 4.18 -18.21
C LYS A 383 -2.62 3.53 -18.18
N THR A 384 -1.61 4.25 -17.68
CA THR A 384 -0.26 3.70 -17.53
C THR A 384 -0.27 2.51 -16.56
N LEU A 385 -0.97 2.64 -15.44
CA LEU A 385 -1.15 1.55 -14.47
C LEU A 385 -1.85 0.34 -15.11
N VAL A 386 -2.97 0.55 -15.81
CA VAL A 386 -3.69 -0.54 -16.51
C VAL A 386 -2.75 -1.25 -17.48
N ASN A 387 -2.01 -0.51 -18.31
CA ASN A 387 -1.06 -1.10 -19.26
C ASN A 387 0.04 -1.90 -18.55
N LEU A 388 0.58 -1.39 -17.44
CA LEU A 388 1.59 -2.07 -16.63
C LEU A 388 1.06 -3.42 -16.11
N TYR A 389 -0.17 -3.45 -15.59
CA TYR A 389 -0.80 -4.67 -15.10
C TYR A 389 -1.33 -5.59 -16.22
N ASP A 390 -1.46 -5.07 -17.44
CA ASP A 390 -1.73 -5.87 -18.64
C ASP A 390 -0.45 -6.47 -19.26
N GLY A 391 0.70 -6.35 -18.58
CA GLY A 391 1.96 -6.96 -19.00
C GLY A 391 2.84 -6.07 -19.89
N SER A 392 2.53 -4.77 -20.00
CA SER A 392 3.43 -3.80 -20.62
C SER A 392 4.77 -3.77 -19.88
N LYS A 393 5.84 -3.54 -20.66
CA LYS A 393 7.21 -3.41 -20.15
C LYS A 393 7.63 -1.97 -19.94
N ASN A 394 6.66 -1.08 -19.71
CA ASN A 394 6.89 0.33 -19.49
C ASN A 394 6.09 0.79 -18.27
N SER A 395 6.80 1.33 -17.29
CA SER A 395 6.23 1.98 -16.09
C SER A 395 6.20 3.50 -16.23
N GLN A 396 6.87 4.08 -17.23
CA GLN A 396 6.89 5.52 -17.46
C GLN A 396 5.50 6.02 -17.84
N VAL A 397 5.04 7.06 -17.15
CA VAL A 397 3.77 7.71 -17.46
C VAL A 397 3.97 8.59 -18.70
N THR A 398 3.32 8.24 -19.81
CA THR A 398 3.35 9.00 -21.05
C THR A 398 1.95 9.49 -21.38
N CYS A 399 1.76 10.80 -21.30
CA CYS A 399 0.46 11.44 -21.47
C CYS A 399 0.41 12.14 -22.82
N ASP A 400 -0.10 11.44 -23.82
CA ASP A 400 -0.49 12.03 -25.10
C ASP A 400 -2.01 12.27 -25.07
N LYS A 401 -2.42 13.51 -25.33
CA LYS A 401 -3.82 13.86 -25.56
C LYS A 401 -4.01 14.41 -26.96
#